data_AF-A0A9W7YLV8-F1
#
_entry.id   AF-A0A9W7YLV8-F1
#
_cell.length_a   1.000
_cell.length_b   1.000
_cell.length_c   1.000
_cell.angle_alpha   90.00
_cell.angle_beta   90.00
_cell.angle_gamma   90.00
#
_symmetry.space_group_name_H-M   'P 1'
#
loop_
_entity.id
_entity.type
_entity.pdbx_description
1 polymer ?
#
loop_
_entity_poly.entity_id
_entity_poly.type
_entity_poly.pdbx_seq_one_letter_code
_entity_poly.pdbx_strand_id
1 'polypeptide(L)'
;MKILDIVGTVLLVSFAYSTPVTRTKRFGKGGDVIRGVNLGGLFVLEPWITPSLFEQWNGSNRKVVDEWTFCSELGKYECTRRLQQHWSTWVTESDIKTLASLGLNHVRIPIGHWAFAPDPAEPYVQGQLPYLEKIIRWIGKHGLNAVIDLHGVPGSQNGFDNSGRFGGIEWQTSQQNIDRSIQAVEGIARVAANYPTIVDAVQVLNEPANWGLSVDQVIEFYKRAYTSFRKLAPSAIMVVHDAFLSPTDWHKFNVPGWEN
;
A
#
# COMPACT_ATOMS: atom_id res chain seq x y z
N MET A 1 -58.08 47.92 -36.41
CA MET A 1 -57.28 47.23 -37.45
C MET A 1 -55.91 46.95 -36.84
N LYS A 2 -55.39 45.73 -37.01
CA LYS A 2 -54.57 44.98 -36.03
C LYS A 2 -53.22 45.63 -35.65
N ILE A 3 -52.93 45.60 -34.35
CA ILE A 3 -51.62 45.80 -33.73
C ILE A 3 -50.83 44.50 -33.93
N LEU A 4 -49.60 44.59 -34.45
CA LEU A 4 -48.65 43.47 -34.52
C LEU A 4 -47.78 43.47 -33.26
N ASP A 5 -47.92 42.44 -32.43
CA ASP A 5 -47.01 42.14 -31.33
C ASP A 5 -45.73 41.50 -31.88
N ILE A 6 -44.58 42.16 -31.66
CA ILE A 6 -43.25 41.60 -31.91
C ILE A 6 -42.80 40.95 -30.59
N VAL A 7 -42.87 39.63 -30.52
CA VAL A 7 -42.29 38.84 -29.43
C VAL A 7 -40.79 38.71 -29.69
N GLY A 8 -39.99 39.47 -28.95
CA GLY A 8 -38.53 39.32 -28.91
C GLY A 8 -38.13 38.11 -28.08
N THR A 9 -37.59 37.07 -28.71
CA THR A 9 -37.01 35.91 -28.03
C THR A 9 -35.65 36.29 -27.45
N VAL A 10 -35.54 36.37 -26.13
CA VAL A 10 -34.25 36.53 -25.43
C VAL A 10 -33.61 35.15 -25.30
N LEU A 11 -32.57 34.89 -26.10
CA LEU A 11 -31.69 33.72 -25.90
C LEU A 11 -30.77 33.99 -24.70
N LEU A 12 -31.07 33.36 -23.56
CA LEU A 12 -30.15 33.24 -22.44
C LEU A 12 -29.07 32.22 -22.80
N VAL A 13 -27.90 32.70 -23.23
CA VAL A 13 -26.70 31.87 -23.38
C VAL A 13 -26.11 31.66 -21.99
N SER A 14 -26.42 30.50 -21.40
CA SER A 14 -25.78 30.04 -20.17
C SER A 14 -24.33 29.67 -20.47
N PHE A 15 -23.39 30.59 -20.21
CA PHE A 15 -21.98 30.23 -20.16
C PHE A 15 -21.75 29.35 -18.92
N ALA A 16 -21.65 28.04 -19.13
CA ALA A 16 -21.08 27.15 -18.15
C ALA A 16 -19.60 27.51 -18.02
N TYR A 17 -19.25 28.28 -16.98
CA TYR A 17 -17.87 28.41 -16.56
C TYR A 17 -17.42 27.02 -16.09
N SER A 18 -16.73 26.28 -16.96
CA SER A 18 -15.91 25.17 -16.50
C SER A 18 -14.81 25.79 -15.65
N THR A 19 -14.90 25.59 -14.33
CA THR A 19 -13.73 25.79 -13.48
C THR A 19 -12.67 24.82 -14.00
N PRO A 20 -11.46 25.30 -14.37
CA PRO A 20 -10.40 24.38 -14.72
C PRO A 20 -10.18 23.47 -13.52
N VAL A 21 -10.27 22.15 -13.74
CA VAL A 21 -9.87 21.17 -12.74
C VAL A 21 -8.39 21.41 -12.48
N THR A 22 -8.10 22.15 -11.42
CA THR A 22 -6.75 22.28 -10.89
C THR A 22 -6.30 20.88 -10.50
N ARG A 23 -5.47 20.23 -11.33
CA ARG A 23 -4.72 19.01 -10.95
C ARG A 23 -3.78 19.40 -9.79
N THR A 24 -4.30 19.41 -8.56
CA THR A 24 -3.64 20.02 -7.39
C THR A 24 -2.68 19.08 -6.67
N LYS A 25 -2.69 17.79 -6.94
CA LYS A 25 -1.76 16.85 -6.34
C LYS A 25 -1.00 16.11 -7.43
N ARG A 26 0.23 16.56 -7.67
CA ARG A 26 1.20 15.76 -8.41
C ARG A 26 1.96 14.94 -7.38
N PHE A 27 2.16 13.65 -7.67
CA PHE A 27 2.94 12.76 -6.81
C PHE A 27 4.39 13.26 -6.74
N GLY A 28 4.96 13.29 -5.54
CA GLY A 28 6.22 13.97 -5.25
C GLY A 28 6.08 15.49 -5.07
N LYS A 29 7.06 16.12 -4.41
CA LYS A 29 7.05 17.55 -4.09
C LYS A 29 6.95 18.41 -5.37
N GLY A 30 5.79 19.00 -5.63
CA GLY A 30 5.56 19.83 -6.83
C GLY A 30 5.46 19.05 -8.15
N GLY A 31 5.37 17.71 -8.12
CA GLY A 31 5.35 16.86 -9.30
C GLY A 31 6.72 16.50 -9.86
N ASP A 32 7.74 16.50 -9.01
CA ASP A 32 9.07 15.99 -9.33
C ASP A 32 9.03 14.52 -9.73
N VAL A 33 10.02 14.10 -10.52
CA VAL A 33 10.24 12.69 -10.84
C VAL A 33 10.60 11.92 -9.57
N ILE A 34 9.88 10.84 -9.31
CA ILE A 34 10.15 9.93 -8.19
C ILE A 34 11.45 9.16 -8.47
N ARG A 35 12.41 9.32 -7.57
CA ARG A 35 13.67 8.56 -7.51
C ARG A 35 13.75 7.94 -6.13
N GLY A 36 13.25 6.71 -6.02
CA GLY A 36 13.12 6.05 -4.74
C GLY A 36 13.62 4.61 -4.75
N VAL A 37 13.65 4.05 -3.54
CA VAL A 37 13.98 2.64 -3.27
C VAL A 37 12.89 2.00 -2.42
N ASN A 38 12.85 0.67 -2.40
CA ASN A 38 12.00 -0.10 -1.50
C ASN A 38 12.81 -0.53 -0.26
N LEU A 39 12.22 -0.46 0.93
CA LEU A 39 12.76 -1.12 2.13
C LEU A 39 12.29 -2.59 2.17
N GLY A 40 12.63 -3.36 1.13
CA GLY A 40 12.28 -4.77 1.00
C GLY A 40 12.87 -5.63 2.13
N GLY A 41 12.20 -6.74 2.45
CA GLY A 41 12.63 -7.64 3.51
C GLY A 41 12.52 -7.11 4.95
N LEU A 42 12.04 -5.87 5.15
CA LEU A 42 11.96 -5.25 6.49
C LEU A 42 10.75 -5.77 7.30
N PHE A 43 9.53 -5.41 6.89
CA PHE A 43 8.31 -5.79 7.61
C PHE A 43 7.54 -6.95 6.99
N VAL A 44 8.01 -7.43 5.84
CA VAL A 44 7.61 -8.70 5.25
C VAL A 44 8.88 -9.43 4.86
N LEU A 45 9.11 -10.62 5.42
CA LEU A 45 10.31 -11.38 5.12
C LEU A 45 10.24 -12.02 3.74
N GLU A 46 11.30 -11.80 2.96
CA GLU A 46 11.51 -12.44 1.67
C GLU A 46 12.83 -13.23 1.75
N PRO A 47 12.80 -14.57 1.64
CA PRO A 47 13.99 -15.38 1.89
C PRO A 47 15.18 -15.11 0.97
N TRP A 48 14.95 -14.54 -0.21
CA TRP A 48 16.02 -14.16 -1.12
C TRP A 48 16.69 -12.82 -0.74
N ILE A 49 16.01 -11.95 0.03
CA ILE A 49 16.54 -10.68 0.54
C ILE A 49 17.30 -10.89 1.86
N THR A 50 16.72 -11.67 2.78
CA THR A 50 17.27 -11.92 4.13
C THR A 50 17.57 -13.41 4.36
N PRO A 51 18.39 -14.06 3.50
CA PRO A 51 18.59 -15.51 3.52
C PRO A 51 19.11 -16.04 4.86
N SER A 52 19.91 -15.25 5.59
CA SER A 52 20.46 -15.61 6.90
C SER A 52 19.39 -15.91 7.96
N LEU A 53 18.18 -15.35 7.86
CA LEU A 53 17.06 -15.70 8.75
C LEU A 53 16.53 -17.12 8.48
N PHE A 54 16.72 -17.62 7.26
CA PHE A 54 16.15 -18.89 6.77
C PHE A 54 17.17 -20.02 6.64
N GLU A 55 18.46 -19.72 6.68
CA GLU A 55 19.55 -20.67 6.41
C GLU A 55 19.49 -21.97 7.23
N GLN A 56 19.00 -21.91 8.47
CA GLN A 56 18.86 -23.07 9.35
C GLN A 56 17.88 -24.14 8.81
N TRP A 57 17.04 -23.79 7.84
CA TRP A 57 16.10 -24.70 7.17
C TRP A 57 16.49 -25.01 5.72
N ASN A 58 17.70 -24.66 5.29
CA ASN A 58 18.20 -25.04 3.97
C ASN A 58 18.31 -26.57 3.84
N GLY A 59 17.97 -27.10 2.67
CA GLY A 59 18.05 -28.53 2.36
C GLY A 59 16.97 -28.97 1.37
N SER A 60 16.98 -30.26 1.01
CA SER A 60 16.12 -30.84 -0.04
C SER A 60 14.62 -30.75 0.26
N ASN A 61 14.24 -30.54 1.53
CA ASN A 61 12.85 -30.38 1.99
C ASN A 61 12.70 -29.05 2.75
N ARG A 62 12.97 -27.93 2.09
CA ARG A 62 12.80 -26.59 2.67
C ARG A 62 11.34 -26.36 3.07
N LYS A 63 11.04 -26.51 4.36
CA LYS A 63 9.68 -26.30 4.92
C LYS A 63 9.36 -24.84 5.20
N VAL A 64 10.39 -24.02 5.43
CA VAL A 64 10.26 -22.60 5.72
C VAL A 64 10.59 -21.78 4.47
N VAL A 65 9.55 -21.24 3.87
CA VAL A 65 9.58 -20.61 2.53
C VAL A 65 9.05 -19.18 2.52
N ASP A 66 8.47 -18.71 3.61
CA ASP A 66 7.84 -17.40 3.75
C ASP A 66 7.77 -16.99 5.25
N GLU A 67 7.25 -15.79 5.54
CA GLU A 67 7.09 -15.33 6.92
C GLU A 67 6.06 -16.17 7.71
N TRP A 68 5.02 -16.69 7.06
CA TRP A 68 4.03 -17.55 7.66
C TRP A 68 4.68 -18.80 8.28
N THR A 69 5.36 -19.59 7.45
CA THR A 69 6.07 -20.80 7.85
C THR A 69 7.23 -20.50 8.80
N PHE A 70 7.87 -19.33 8.67
CA PHE A 70 8.92 -18.88 9.60
C PHE A 70 8.38 -18.73 11.02
N CYS A 71 7.27 -18.03 11.19
CA CYS A 71 6.65 -17.90 12.51
C CYS A 71 5.95 -19.19 12.97
N SER A 72 5.39 -20.01 12.06
CA SER A 72 4.80 -21.31 12.42
C SER A 72 5.82 -22.25 13.03
N GLU A 73 7.01 -22.35 12.42
CA GLU A 73 8.07 -23.26 12.84
C GLU A 73 8.75 -22.80 14.14
N LEU A 74 8.99 -21.50 14.30
CA LEU A 74 9.62 -20.95 15.51
C LEU A 74 8.67 -20.85 16.71
N GLY A 75 7.37 -20.69 16.46
CA GLY A 75 6.40 -20.27 17.45
C GLY A 75 6.53 -18.78 17.83
N LYS A 76 5.50 -18.26 18.50
CA LYS A 76 5.31 -16.81 18.74
C LYS A 76 6.49 -16.15 19.48
N TYR A 77 7.03 -16.80 20.51
CA TYR A 77 8.09 -16.23 21.34
C TYR A 77 9.38 -16.02 20.55
N GLU A 78 9.87 -17.09 19.90
CA GLU A 78 11.12 -17.03 19.15
C GLU A 78 10.96 -16.23 17.85
N CYS A 79 9.80 -16.29 17.18
CA CYS A 79 9.53 -15.44 16.03
C CYS A 79 9.59 -13.95 16.43
N THR A 80 8.95 -13.56 17.54
CA THR A 80 8.99 -12.18 18.05
C THR A 80 10.42 -11.74 18.37
N ARG A 81 11.19 -12.57 19.07
CA ARG A 81 12.58 -12.24 19.44
C ARG A 81 13.45 -11.98 18.21
N ARG A 82 13.38 -12.86 17.20
CA ARG A 82 14.17 -12.72 15.97
C ARG A 82 13.71 -11.53 15.12
N LEU A 83 12.40 -11.33 14.98
CA LEU A 83 11.88 -10.21 14.20
C LEU A 83 12.15 -8.85 14.86
N GLN A 84 12.10 -8.73 16.19
CA GLN A 84 12.51 -7.50 16.86
C GLN A 84 13.99 -7.17 16.64
N GLN A 85 14.87 -8.19 16.69
CA GLN A 85 16.28 -8.01 16.34
C GLN A 85 16.43 -7.56 14.89
N HIS A 86 15.72 -8.21 13.96
CA HIS A 86 15.72 -7.85 12.54
C HIS A 86 15.23 -6.41 12.31
N TRP A 87 14.03 -6.06 12.76
CA TRP A 87 13.44 -4.73 12.57
C TRP A 87 14.28 -3.61 13.20
N SER A 88 15.03 -3.89 14.27
CA SER A 88 15.89 -2.89 14.92
C SER A 88 17.24 -2.66 14.22
N THR A 89 17.66 -3.56 13.33
CA THR A 89 19.00 -3.54 12.72
C THR A 89 19.02 -3.55 11.20
N TRP A 90 17.97 -4.03 10.54
CA TRP A 90 17.91 -4.16 9.08
C TRP A 90 17.93 -2.81 8.35
N VAL A 91 17.19 -1.83 8.88
CA VAL A 91 17.20 -0.44 8.39
C VAL A 91 17.46 0.50 9.56
N THR A 92 18.46 1.36 9.39
CA THR A 92 18.87 2.36 10.38
C THR A 92 18.73 3.77 9.82
N GLU A 93 18.87 4.77 10.69
CA GLU A 93 18.92 6.18 10.25
C GLU A 93 20.07 6.45 9.28
N SER A 94 21.19 5.73 9.44
CA SER A 94 22.35 5.88 8.56
C SER A 94 22.01 5.49 7.12
N ASP A 95 21.20 4.46 6.92
CA ASP A 95 20.76 4.04 5.59
C ASP A 95 19.91 5.13 4.94
N ILE A 96 18.93 5.68 5.67
CA ILE A 96 18.07 6.77 5.19
C ILE A 96 18.90 8.03 4.85
N LYS A 97 19.87 8.38 5.69
CA LYS A 97 20.80 9.48 5.43
C LYS A 97 21.60 9.25 4.14
N THR A 98 22.09 8.03 3.93
CA THR A 98 22.82 7.65 2.71
C THR A 98 21.92 7.80 1.48
N LEU A 99 20.68 7.29 1.52
CA LEU A 99 19.72 7.43 0.41
C LEU A 99 19.50 8.92 0.04
N ALA A 100 19.32 9.79 1.04
CA ALA A 100 19.21 11.23 0.83
C ALA A 100 20.44 11.81 0.14
N SER A 101 21.64 11.43 0.61
CA SER A 101 22.91 11.94 0.07
C SER A 101 23.17 11.51 -1.39
N LEU A 102 22.55 10.41 -1.82
CA LEU A 102 22.58 9.94 -3.21
C LEU A 102 21.57 10.68 -4.11
N GLY A 103 20.81 11.63 -3.57
CA GLY A 103 19.81 12.41 -4.31
C GLY A 103 18.49 11.69 -4.55
N LEU A 104 18.21 10.62 -3.80
CA LEU A 104 16.90 9.98 -3.78
C LEU A 104 15.90 10.84 -3.00
N ASN A 105 14.63 10.78 -3.39
CA ASN A 105 13.57 11.60 -2.82
C ASN A 105 12.40 10.81 -2.22
N HIS A 106 12.29 9.49 -2.47
CA HIS A 106 11.21 8.66 -1.93
C HIS A 106 11.69 7.32 -1.40
N VAL A 107 10.94 6.78 -0.44
CA VAL A 107 11.13 5.45 0.10
C VAL A 107 9.78 4.73 0.14
N ARG A 108 9.67 3.57 -0.49
CA ARG A 108 8.49 2.69 -0.40
C ARG A 108 8.70 1.66 0.69
N ILE A 109 7.71 1.49 1.57
CA ILE A 109 7.78 0.66 2.77
C ILE A 109 6.69 -0.42 2.70
N PRO A 110 7.03 -1.64 2.24
CA PRO A 110 6.16 -2.81 2.30
C PRO A 110 5.83 -3.17 3.75
N ILE A 111 4.55 -3.42 4.05
CA ILE A 111 4.10 -3.93 5.34
C ILE A 111 2.88 -4.87 5.18
N GLY A 112 2.89 -5.98 5.93
CA GLY A 112 1.81 -6.97 5.90
C GLY A 112 0.60 -6.56 6.75
N HIS A 113 -0.57 -7.09 6.41
CA HIS A 113 -1.83 -6.83 7.14
C HIS A 113 -1.75 -7.21 8.62
N TRP A 114 -0.93 -8.21 8.99
CA TRP A 114 -0.78 -8.69 10.36
C TRP A 114 -0.26 -7.60 11.32
N ALA A 115 0.37 -6.54 10.82
CA ALA A 115 0.74 -5.38 11.63
C ALA A 115 -0.48 -4.59 12.14
N PHE A 116 -1.62 -4.65 11.44
CA PHE A 116 -2.80 -3.79 11.69
C PHE A 116 -4.09 -4.57 11.99
N ALA A 117 -4.29 -5.72 11.36
CA ALA A 117 -5.47 -6.56 11.47
C ALA A 117 -5.08 -8.03 11.74
N PRO A 118 -4.44 -8.33 12.89
CA PRO A 118 -3.98 -9.68 13.20
C PRO A 118 -5.16 -10.64 13.44
N ASP A 119 -4.94 -11.92 13.16
CA ASP A 119 -5.82 -13.01 13.61
C ASP A 119 -5.02 -13.96 14.50
N PRO A 120 -5.49 -14.29 15.71
CA PRO A 120 -4.82 -15.23 16.61
C PRO A 120 -4.56 -16.61 16.01
N ALA A 121 -5.35 -17.04 15.02
CA ALA A 121 -5.16 -18.30 14.30
C ALA A 121 -3.97 -18.26 13.33
N GLU A 122 -3.51 -17.08 12.93
CA GLU A 122 -2.35 -16.91 12.05
C GLU A 122 -1.04 -16.91 12.86
N PRO A 123 0.07 -17.43 12.31
CA PRO A 123 1.33 -17.56 13.03
C PRO A 123 2.06 -16.23 13.22
N TYR A 124 1.76 -15.19 12.44
CA TYR A 124 2.43 -13.88 12.46
C TYR A 124 2.53 -13.24 13.84
N VAL A 125 3.53 -12.41 14.05
CA VAL A 125 3.70 -11.62 15.29
C VAL A 125 3.57 -10.13 14.99
N GLN A 126 3.11 -9.38 15.99
CA GLN A 126 3.04 -7.92 15.92
C GLN A 126 4.28 -7.27 16.57
N GLY A 127 4.52 -6.01 16.24
CA GLY A 127 5.62 -5.20 16.79
C GLY A 127 6.28 -4.26 15.79
N GLN A 128 5.80 -4.25 14.54
CA GLN A 128 6.33 -3.46 13.43
C GLN A 128 6.13 -1.95 13.63
N LEU A 129 4.99 -1.52 14.20
CA LEU A 129 4.56 -0.12 14.18
C LEU A 129 5.56 0.87 14.83
N PRO A 130 6.17 0.59 15.99
CA PRO A 130 7.18 1.48 16.55
C PRO A 130 8.39 1.68 15.62
N TYR A 131 8.79 0.65 14.86
CA TYR A 131 9.89 0.74 13.89
C TYR A 131 9.46 1.49 12.63
N LEU A 132 8.26 1.23 12.12
CA LEU A 132 7.68 1.96 10.99
C LEU A 132 7.67 3.47 11.27
N GLU A 133 7.13 3.87 12.41
CA GLU A 133 7.07 5.29 12.78
C GLU A 133 8.46 5.91 12.99
N LYS A 134 9.40 5.15 13.57
CA LYS A 134 10.79 5.58 13.72
C LYS A 134 11.44 5.86 12.36
N ILE A 135 11.24 4.95 11.40
CA ILE A 135 11.76 5.08 10.04
C ILE A 135 11.10 6.23 9.28
N ILE A 136 9.78 6.43 9.40
CA ILE A 136 9.09 7.58 8.81
C ILE A 136 9.68 8.90 9.32
N ARG A 137 9.96 9.00 10.62
CA ARG A 137 10.62 10.20 11.19
C ARG A 137 12.02 10.42 10.64
N TRP A 138 12.80 9.36 10.43
CA TRP A 138 14.12 9.46 9.78
C TRP A 138 14.01 9.92 8.32
N ILE A 139 13.06 9.37 7.56
CA ILE A 139 12.77 9.76 6.17
C ILE A 139 12.49 11.26 6.09
N GLY A 140 11.57 11.76 6.92
CA GLY A 140 11.24 13.19 6.97
C GLY A 140 12.41 14.06 7.43
N LYS A 141 13.18 13.63 8.44
CA LYS A 141 14.38 14.34 8.92
C LYS A 141 15.42 14.55 7.83
N HIS A 142 15.54 13.61 6.90
CA HIS A 142 16.48 13.68 5.78
C HIS A 142 15.88 14.22 4.48
N GLY A 143 14.64 14.74 4.53
CA GLY A 143 14.00 15.41 3.40
C GLY A 143 13.47 14.48 2.31
N LEU A 144 13.29 13.20 2.60
CA LEU A 144 12.62 12.24 1.72
C LEU A 144 11.12 12.16 2.04
N ASN A 145 10.36 11.58 1.12
CA ASN A 145 8.96 11.23 1.28
C ASN A 145 8.77 9.70 1.36
N ALA A 146 7.64 9.26 1.90
CA ALA A 146 7.32 7.86 2.12
C ALA A 146 6.04 7.42 1.39
N VAL A 147 6.11 6.24 0.79
CA VAL A 147 4.95 5.46 0.36
C VAL A 147 4.80 4.28 1.30
N ILE A 148 3.65 4.14 1.98
CA ILE A 148 3.37 2.91 2.75
C ILE A 148 2.55 1.97 1.89
N ASP A 149 2.98 0.72 1.79
CA ASP A 149 2.41 -0.27 0.88
C ASP A 149 1.86 -1.48 1.65
N LEU A 150 0.56 -1.77 1.48
CA LEU A 150 -0.05 -2.99 1.99
C LEU A 150 0.39 -4.17 1.12
N HIS A 151 1.48 -4.81 1.55
CA HIS A 151 2.22 -5.76 0.73
C HIS A 151 1.64 -7.17 0.73
N GLY A 152 0.95 -7.54 1.81
CA GLY A 152 0.35 -8.85 1.99
C GLY A 152 -0.98 -8.77 2.71
N VAL A 153 -2.02 -9.39 2.16
CA VAL A 153 -3.38 -9.46 2.72
C VAL A 153 -3.73 -10.87 3.19
N PRO A 154 -4.74 -11.06 4.07
CA PRO A 154 -5.14 -12.38 4.54
C PRO A 154 -5.44 -13.33 3.39
N GLY A 155 -4.96 -14.57 3.48
CA GLY A 155 -5.12 -15.57 2.43
C GLY A 155 -4.23 -15.40 1.19
N SER A 156 -3.41 -14.34 1.12
CA SER A 156 -2.59 -13.98 -0.05
C SER A 156 -3.39 -13.59 -1.31
N GLN A 157 -2.97 -12.48 -1.91
CA GLN A 157 -3.50 -11.95 -3.17
C GLN A 157 -2.77 -12.48 -4.41
N ASN A 158 -1.66 -13.21 -4.25
CA ASN A 158 -0.82 -13.62 -5.38
C ASN A 158 -0.14 -14.99 -5.24
N GLY A 159 -0.13 -15.58 -4.05
CA GLY A 159 0.53 -16.86 -3.78
C GLY A 159 2.06 -16.77 -3.74
N PHE A 160 2.63 -15.56 -3.79
CA PHE A 160 4.07 -15.33 -3.65
C PHE A 160 4.48 -15.27 -2.19
N ASP A 161 5.74 -15.60 -1.89
CA ASP A 161 6.33 -15.50 -0.56
C ASP A 161 6.30 -14.05 -0.03
N ASN A 162 6.45 -13.06 -0.93
CA ASN A 162 6.38 -11.63 -0.62
C ASN A 162 5.02 -11.16 -0.09
N SER A 163 3.95 -11.95 -0.23
CA SER A 163 2.65 -11.66 0.41
C SER A 163 2.59 -12.11 1.87
N GLY A 164 3.63 -12.79 2.35
CA GLY A 164 3.74 -13.41 3.67
C GLY A 164 3.34 -14.88 3.72
N ARG A 165 2.60 -15.37 2.71
CA ARG A 165 2.13 -16.77 2.61
C ARG A 165 2.19 -17.27 1.17
N PHE A 166 3.18 -18.08 0.86
CA PHE A 166 3.41 -18.73 -0.41
C PHE A 166 2.35 -19.82 -0.69
N GLY A 167 2.01 -20.01 -1.97
CA GLY A 167 1.13 -21.06 -2.45
C GLY A 167 -0.26 -20.57 -2.81
N GLY A 168 -1.24 -20.76 -1.93
CA GLY A 168 -2.65 -20.51 -2.22
C GLY A 168 -2.98 -19.03 -2.44
N ILE A 169 -3.89 -18.75 -3.37
CA ILE A 169 -4.49 -17.42 -3.58
C ILE A 169 -5.90 -17.45 -2.97
N GLU A 170 -5.99 -17.18 -1.68
CA GLU A 170 -7.21 -17.35 -0.87
C GLU A 170 -7.85 -16.02 -0.46
N TRP A 171 -7.27 -14.87 -0.84
CA TRP A 171 -7.78 -13.56 -0.40
C TRP A 171 -9.26 -13.32 -0.70
N GLN A 172 -9.74 -13.73 -1.89
CA GLN A 172 -11.13 -13.54 -2.32
C GLN A 172 -12.08 -14.70 -1.93
N THR A 173 -11.61 -15.71 -1.21
CA THR A 173 -12.45 -16.88 -0.84
C THR A 173 -13.34 -16.61 0.37
N SER A 174 -13.08 -15.54 1.12
CA SER A 174 -13.85 -15.16 2.31
C SER A 174 -14.00 -13.65 2.43
N GLN A 175 -15.21 -13.20 2.76
CA GLN A 175 -15.48 -11.80 3.07
C GLN A 175 -14.63 -11.29 4.24
N GLN A 176 -14.29 -12.17 5.20
CA GLN A 176 -13.44 -11.83 6.34
C GLN A 176 -12.04 -11.38 5.91
N ASN A 177 -11.48 -12.01 4.86
CA ASN A 177 -10.17 -11.62 4.33
C ASN A 177 -10.22 -10.22 3.72
N ILE A 178 -11.26 -9.92 2.96
CA ILE A 178 -11.48 -8.59 2.37
C ILE A 178 -11.67 -7.53 3.47
N ASP A 179 -12.49 -7.82 4.48
CA ASP A 179 -12.78 -6.88 5.57
C ASP A 179 -11.54 -6.58 6.42
N ARG A 180 -10.74 -7.60 6.75
CA ARG A 180 -9.44 -7.41 7.42
C ARG A 180 -8.43 -6.64 6.56
N SER A 181 -8.50 -6.80 5.24
CA SER A 181 -7.68 -5.99 4.31
C SER A 181 -8.07 -4.52 4.36
N ILE A 182 -9.37 -4.20 4.42
CA ILE A 182 -9.84 -2.83 4.62
C ILE A 182 -9.40 -2.29 5.99
N GLN A 183 -9.47 -3.08 7.06
CA GLN A 183 -8.96 -2.68 8.38
C GLN A 183 -7.47 -2.36 8.34
N ALA A 184 -6.67 -3.13 7.60
CA ALA A 184 -5.25 -2.85 7.40
C ALA A 184 -5.01 -1.55 6.62
N VAL A 185 -5.77 -1.30 5.54
CA VAL A 185 -5.74 -0.02 4.82
C VAL A 185 -6.06 1.15 5.74
N GLU A 186 -7.08 1.03 6.59
CA GLU A 186 -7.41 2.06 7.57
C GLU A 186 -6.32 2.28 8.62
N GLY A 187 -5.65 1.20 9.05
CA GLY A 187 -4.49 1.28 9.94
C GLY A 187 -3.35 2.07 9.32
N ILE A 188 -3.00 1.76 8.07
CA ILE A 188 -1.99 2.49 7.30
C ILE A 188 -2.41 3.95 7.09
N ALA A 189 -3.67 4.21 6.77
CA ALA A 189 -4.20 5.56 6.58
C ALA A 189 -4.08 6.39 7.87
N ARG A 190 -4.33 5.81 9.04
CA ARG A 190 -4.12 6.47 10.34
C ARG A 190 -2.64 6.80 10.57
N VAL A 191 -1.72 5.92 10.20
CA VAL A 191 -0.28 6.23 10.24
C VAL A 191 0.05 7.38 9.29
N ALA A 192 -0.42 7.34 8.05
CA ALA A 192 -0.19 8.41 7.08
C ALA A 192 -0.74 9.77 7.57
N ALA A 193 -1.92 9.77 8.20
CA ALA A 193 -2.53 10.97 8.78
C ALA A 193 -1.73 11.59 9.93
N ASN A 194 -0.95 10.79 10.67
CA ASN A 194 -0.05 11.27 11.70
C ASN A 194 1.24 11.90 11.12
N TYR A 195 1.58 11.61 9.86
CA TYR A 195 2.78 12.09 9.19
C TYR A 195 2.46 12.71 7.80
N PRO A 196 1.50 13.66 7.70
CA PRO A 196 0.90 14.07 6.42
C PRO A 196 1.85 14.85 5.50
N THR A 197 2.99 15.33 6.02
CA THR A 197 4.04 16.00 5.25
C THR A 197 5.15 15.05 4.78
N ILE A 198 5.17 13.81 5.30
CA ILE A 198 6.20 12.81 5.00
C ILE A 198 5.61 11.68 4.17
N VAL A 199 4.50 11.08 4.64
CA VAL A 199 3.78 10.01 3.95
C VAL A 199 2.81 10.62 2.96
N ASP A 200 3.22 10.72 1.70
CA ASP A 200 2.46 11.38 0.65
C ASP A 200 1.66 10.41 -0.22
N ALA A 201 1.90 9.10 -0.09
CA ALA A 201 1.09 8.07 -0.71
C ALA A 201 0.93 6.79 0.12
N VAL A 202 -0.18 6.10 -0.15
CA VAL A 202 -0.48 4.77 0.38
C VAL A 202 -0.87 3.86 -0.78
N GLN A 203 -0.13 2.77 -0.95
CA GLN A 203 -0.51 1.70 -1.87
C GLN A 203 -1.40 0.71 -1.14
N VAL A 204 -2.66 0.58 -1.60
CA VAL A 204 -3.69 -0.17 -0.86
C VAL A 204 -3.66 -1.68 -1.10
N LEU A 205 -2.93 -2.13 -2.13
CA LEU A 205 -2.68 -3.54 -2.40
C LEU A 205 -1.48 -3.70 -3.33
N ASN A 206 -0.52 -4.53 -2.93
CA ASN A 206 0.58 -4.96 -3.79
C ASN A 206 0.16 -6.13 -4.68
N GLU A 207 0.48 -6.07 -5.98
CA GLU A 207 0.51 -7.22 -6.89
C GLU A 207 -0.67 -8.21 -6.81
N PRO A 208 -1.96 -7.80 -6.87
CA PRO A 208 -3.05 -8.76 -6.95
C PRO A 208 -2.98 -9.57 -8.27
N ALA A 209 -2.94 -10.90 -8.16
CA ALA A 209 -2.75 -11.82 -9.28
C ALA A 209 -4.02 -11.98 -10.15
N ASN A 210 -4.04 -11.41 -11.35
CA ASN A 210 -5.16 -11.58 -12.30
C ASN A 210 -5.37 -13.02 -12.81
N TRP A 211 -4.47 -13.96 -12.52
CA TRP A 211 -4.61 -15.38 -12.86
C TRP A 211 -5.31 -16.21 -11.76
N GLY A 212 -5.51 -15.66 -10.57
CA GLY A 212 -6.19 -16.33 -9.45
C GLY A 212 -7.32 -15.53 -8.81
N LEU A 213 -7.47 -14.26 -9.19
CA LEU A 213 -8.45 -13.35 -8.62
C LEU A 213 -9.44 -12.84 -9.67
N SER A 214 -10.66 -12.58 -9.23
CA SER A 214 -11.62 -11.77 -9.98
C SER A 214 -11.18 -10.30 -9.96
N VAL A 215 -10.91 -9.76 -11.15
CA VAL A 215 -10.56 -8.34 -11.36
C VAL A 215 -11.68 -7.42 -10.87
N ASP A 216 -12.95 -7.80 -11.07
CA ASP A 216 -14.09 -7.00 -10.60
C ASP A 216 -14.12 -6.90 -9.07
N GLN A 217 -13.76 -7.98 -8.37
CA GLN A 217 -13.65 -7.95 -6.91
C GLN A 217 -12.42 -7.15 -6.43
N VAL A 218 -11.32 -7.12 -7.19
CA VAL A 218 -10.18 -6.22 -6.92
C VAL A 218 -10.63 -4.75 -7.04
N ILE A 219 -11.37 -4.42 -8.09
CA ILE A 219 -11.91 -3.07 -8.30
C ILE A 219 -12.87 -2.68 -7.16
N GLU A 220 -13.75 -3.60 -6.76
CA GLU A 220 -14.66 -3.36 -5.63
C GLU A 220 -13.92 -3.15 -4.31
N PHE A 221 -12.86 -3.93 -4.07
CA PHE A 221 -11.97 -3.67 -2.94
C PHE A 221 -11.35 -2.28 -3.02
N TYR A 222 -10.84 -1.85 -4.17
CA TYR A 222 -10.27 -0.50 -4.31
C TYR A 222 -11.31 0.61 -4.08
N LYS A 223 -12.58 0.44 -4.47
CA LYS A 223 -13.67 1.39 -4.15
C LYS A 223 -13.93 1.50 -2.65
N ARG A 224 -13.96 0.36 -1.96
CA ARG A 224 -14.11 0.32 -0.51
C ARG A 224 -12.91 0.94 0.19
N ALA A 225 -11.70 0.60 -0.25
CA ALA A 225 -10.44 1.16 0.25
C ALA A 225 -10.38 2.68 0.04
N TYR A 226 -10.75 3.19 -1.15
CA TYR A 226 -10.81 4.62 -1.43
C TYR A 226 -11.73 5.36 -0.45
N THR A 227 -12.91 4.80 -0.20
CA THR A 227 -13.92 5.40 0.69
C THR A 227 -13.41 5.51 2.14
N SER A 228 -12.78 4.45 2.67
CA SER A 228 -12.24 4.47 4.03
C SER A 228 -10.96 5.31 4.13
N PHE A 229 -10.06 5.17 3.15
CA PHE A 229 -8.80 5.89 3.04
C PHE A 229 -9.00 7.41 2.99
N ARG A 230 -9.91 7.91 2.14
CA ARG A 230 -10.15 9.34 1.98
C ARG A 230 -10.69 10.01 3.23
N LYS A 231 -11.43 9.29 4.07
CA LYS A 231 -11.88 9.80 5.38
C LYS A 231 -10.74 9.99 6.38
N LEU A 232 -9.71 9.14 6.31
CA LEU A 232 -8.64 9.07 7.30
C LEU A 232 -7.39 9.86 6.87
N ALA A 233 -6.99 9.75 5.61
CA ALA A 233 -5.80 10.38 5.04
C ALA A 233 -6.15 11.18 3.77
N PRO A 234 -6.96 12.26 3.87
CA PRO A 234 -7.40 13.02 2.71
C PRO A 234 -6.26 13.72 1.95
N SER A 235 -5.10 13.93 2.58
CA SER A 235 -3.91 14.54 1.95
C SER A 235 -3.12 13.55 1.09
N ALA A 236 -3.01 12.28 1.50
CA ALA A 236 -2.20 11.28 0.83
C ALA A 236 -2.82 10.79 -0.50
N ILE A 237 -1.98 10.44 -1.46
CA ILE A 237 -2.40 9.84 -2.73
C ILE A 237 -2.69 8.36 -2.52
N MET A 238 -3.78 7.85 -3.09
CA MET A 238 -4.06 6.41 -3.10
C MET A 238 -3.41 5.81 -4.33
N VAL A 239 -2.51 4.85 -4.12
CA VAL A 239 -1.84 4.10 -5.19
C VAL A 239 -2.49 2.73 -5.32
N VAL A 240 -2.78 2.33 -6.55
CA VAL A 240 -3.26 0.99 -6.89
C VAL A 240 -2.23 0.31 -7.79
N HIS A 241 -2.03 -0.98 -7.61
CA HIS A 241 -1.21 -1.80 -8.52
C HIS A 241 -2.00 -2.15 -9.79
N ASP A 242 -1.31 -2.39 -10.91
CA ASP A 242 -1.92 -2.75 -12.21
C ASP A 242 -2.63 -4.12 -12.24
N ALA A 243 -2.57 -4.88 -11.15
CA ALA A 243 -3.02 -6.28 -11.08
C ALA A 243 -2.46 -7.18 -12.21
N PHE A 244 -1.27 -6.89 -12.73
CA PHE A 244 -0.66 -7.53 -13.89
C PHE A 244 -1.51 -7.47 -15.17
N LEU A 245 -2.42 -6.50 -15.25
CA LEU A 245 -3.22 -6.26 -16.44
C LEU A 245 -2.42 -5.49 -17.49
N SER A 246 -2.86 -5.59 -18.75
CA SER A 246 -2.29 -4.79 -19.83
C SER A 246 -2.46 -3.29 -19.51
N PRO A 247 -1.50 -2.42 -19.92
CA PRO A 247 -1.68 -0.97 -19.87
C PRO A 247 -3.01 -0.48 -20.47
N THR A 248 -3.56 -1.19 -21.45
CA THR A 248 -4.85 -0.86 -22.07
C THR A 248 -6.05 -1.14 -21.17
N ASP A 249 -5.95 -2.05 -20.20
CA ASP A 249 -7.02 -2.44 -19.28
C ASP A 249 -7.15 -1.51 -18.06
N TRP A 250 -6.18 -0.61 -17.86
CA TRP A 250 -6.17 0.30 -16.71
C TRP A 250 -7.36 1.25 -16.64
N HIS A 251 -8.07 1.46 -17.75
CA HIS A 251 -9.33 2.22 -17.76
C HIS A 251 -10.38 1.61 -16.81
N LYS A 252 -10.29 0.32 -16.47
CA LYS A 252 -11.16 -0.34 -15.49
C LYS A 252 -11.01 0.20 -14.08
N PHE A 253 -9.85 0.77 -13.74
CA PHE A 253 -9.58 1.40 -12.44
C PHE A 253 -9.91 2.90 -12.42
N ASN A 254 -10.34 3.48 -13.55
CA ASN A 254 -10.77 4.87 -13.61
C ASN A 254 -12.21 5.02 -13.11
N VAL A 255 -12.37 4.99 -11.79
CA VAL A 255 -13.68 5.08 -11.14
C VAL A 255 -14.11 6.54 -10.98
N PRO A 256 -15.28 6.95 -11.51
CA PRO A 256 -15.78 8.32 -11.35
C PRO A 256 -15.88 8.75 -9.89
N GLY A 257 -15.51 10.00 -9.59
CA GLY A 257 -15.54 10.57 -8.24
C GLY A 257 -14.32 10.24 -7.38
N TRP A 258 -13.33 9.51 -7.92
CA TRP A 258 -12.04 9.43 -7.28
C TRP A 258 -11.18 10.65 -7.63
N GLU A 259 -10.69 11.32 -6.60
CA GLU A 259 -9.74 12.40 -6.66
C GLU A 259 -8.39 11.87 -6.17
N ASN A 260 -7.35 12.06 -6.98
CA ASN A 260 -5.96 11.82 -6.64
C ASN A 260 -5.17 13.10 -6.82
#